data_AF-A0A8X6XRK7-F1
#
_entry.id   AF-A0A8X6XRK7-F1
#
_cell.length_a   1.000
_cell.length_b   1.000
_cell.length_c   1.000
_cell.angle_alpha   90.00
_cell.angle_beta   90.00
_cell.angle_gamma   90.00
#
_symmetry.space_group_name_H-M   'P 1'
#
loop_
_entity.id
_entity.type
_entity.pdbx_description
1 polymer ?
#
loop_
_entity_poly.entity_id
_entity_poly.type
_entity_poly.pdbx_seq_one_letter_code
_entity_poly.pdbx_strand_id
1 'polypeptide(L)'
;MFWFLFFAEGRAMADKYDIKYIETSVGFNHNVDELLVGIVTQIRLKKAQHQSETTSVKNFIAKSMKLTYKARGFMDRLLQKCDLKTRSCDNLNVL
;
A
#
# COMPACT_ATOMS: atom_id res chain seq x y z
N MET A 1 21.03 -15.89 -33.84
CA MET A 1 21.54 -16.70 -32.69
C MET A 1 21.81 -15.85 -31.45
N PHE A 2 22.38 -14.64 -31.56
CA PHE A 2 22.63 -13.76 -30.40
C PHE A 2 21.36 -13.28 -29.66
N TRP A 3 20.26 -13.07 -30.35
CA TRP A 3 19.01 -12.56 -29.77
C TRP A 3 18.39 -13.50 -28.71
N PHE A 4 18.53 -14.82 -28.89
CA PHE A 4 17.93 -15.82 -28.00
C PHE A 4 18.60 -15.90 -26.62
N LEU A 5 19.88 -15.51 -26.52
CA LEU A 5 20.66 -15.58 -25.29
C LEU A 5 20.32 -14.43 -24.33
N PHE A 6 20.24 -13.21 -24.84
CA PHE A 6 19.86 -12.02 -24.04
C PHE A 6 18.42 -12.09 -23.53
N PHE A 7 17.52 -12.69 -24.31
CA PHE A 7 16.12 -12.88 -23.91
C PHE A 7 15.97 -13.88 -22.73
N ALA A 8 16.78 -14.94 -22.71
CA ALA A 8 16.79 -15.89 -21.61
C ALA A 8 17.40 -15.29 -20.33
N GLU A 9 18.51 -14.58 -20.47
CA GLU A 9 19.20 -13.92 -19.36
C GLU A 9 18.33 -12.81 -18.74
N GLY A 10 17.70 -11.97 -19.58
CA GLY A 10 16.82 -10.90 -19.13
C GLY A 10 15.62 -11.40 -18.32
N ARG A 11 15.01 -12.52 -18.74
CA ARG A 11 13.92 -13.15 -17.97
C ARG A 11 14.40 -13.79 -16.68
N ALA A 12 15.52 -14.50 -16.70
CA ALA A 12 16.09 -15.09 -15.49
C ALA A 12 16.40 -14.02 -14.43
N MET A 13 16.91 -12.86 -14.85
CA MET A 13 17.12 -11.71 -13.97
C MET A 13 15.79 -11.18 -13.41
N ALA A 14 14.78 -11.08 -14.26
CA ALA A 14 13.47 -10.55 -13.87
C ALA A 14 12.78 -11.44 -12.83
N ASP A 15 12.79 -12.75 -13.05
CA ASP A 15 12.27 -13.76 -12.13
C ASP A 15 13.00 -13.70 -10.77
N LYS A 16 14.33 -13.49 -10.79
CA LYS A 16 15.14 -13.38 -9.58
C LYS A 16 14.76 -12.18 -8.70
N TYR A 17 14.33 -11.07 -9.30
CA TYR A 17 14.00 -9.84 -8.58
C TYR A 17 12.50 -9.55 -8.49
N ASP A 18 11.64 -10.47 -8.95
CA ASP A 18 10.19 -10.30 -9.03
C ASP A 18 9.79 -8.99 -9.77
N ILE A 19 10.51 -8.71 -10.86
CA ILE A 19 10.23 -7.57 -11.73
C ILE A 19 9.64 -8.05 -13.05
N LYS A 20 8.86 -7.18 -13.69
CA LYS A 20 8.30 -7.47 -15.02
C LYS A 20 9.34 -7.23 -16.09
N TYR A 21 9.43 -8.14 -17.06
CA TYR A 21 10.33 -8.05 -18.20
C TYR A 21 9.56 -8.09 -19.51
N ILE A 22 9.99 -7.26 -20.45
CA ILE A 22 9.54 -7.26 -21.83
C ILE A 22 10.72 -6.81 -22.69
N GLU A 23 10.95 -7.52 -23.78
CA GLU A 23 11.94 -7.12 -24.77
C GLU A 23 11.28 -6.14 -25.76
N THR A 24 11.96 -5.06 -26.13
CA THR A 24 11.38 -3.99 -26.95
C THR A 24 12.42 -3.46 -27.91
N SER A 25 12.01 -3.19 -29.15
CA SER A 25 12.89 -2.60 -30.17
C SER A 25 12.18 -1.47 -30.90
N VAL A 26 12.68 -0.25 -30.75
CA VAL A 26 12.11 0.95 -31.40
C VAL A 26 12.33 0.93 -32.91
N GLY A 27 13.45 0.36 -33.37
CA GLY A 27 13.80 0.31 -34.80
C GLY A 27 12.83 -0.49 -35.66
N PHE A 28 12.09 -1.43 -35.07
CA PHE A 28 11.06 -2.24 -35.73
C PHE A 28 9.68 -2.08 -35.10
N ASN A 29 9.51 -1.08 -34.22
CA ASN A 29 8.29 -0.83 -33.46
C ASN A 29 7.72 -2.09 -32.75
N HIS A 30 8.62 -2.90 -32.18
CA HIS A 30 8.27 -4.15 -31.50
C HIS A 30 8.04 -3.90 -30.01
N ASN A 31 6.87 -4.29 -29.50
CA ASN A 31 6.49 -4.30 -28.08
C ASN A 31 6.48 -2.93 -27.36
N VAL A 32 6.58 -1.84 -28.12
CA VAL A 32 6.57 -0.47 -27.57
C VAL A 32 5.22 -0.16 -26.92
N ASP A 33 4.12 -0.44 -27.63
CA ASP A 33 2.77 -0.18 -27.12
C ASP A 33 2.46 -1.03 -25.89
N GLU A 34 2.84 -2.30 -25.91
CA GLU A 34 2.63 -3.26 -24.82
C GLU A 34 3.41 -2.85 -23.56
N LEU A 35 4.64 -2.37 -23.72
CA LEU A 35 5.43 -1.81 -22.62
C LEU A 35 4.73 -0.61 -21.99
N LEU A 36 4.28 0.35 -22.80
CA LEU A 36 3.63 1.57 -22.31
C LEU A 36 2.29 1.27 -21.63
N VAL A 37 1.44 0.45 -22.24
CA VAL A 37 0.18 -0.02 -21.64
C VAL A 37 0.43 -0.77 -20.34
N GLY A 38 1.45 -1.63 -20.31
CA GLY A 38 1.87 -2.36 -19.13
C GLY A 38 2.26 -1.44 -17.97
N ILE A 39 3.11 -0.45 -18.22
CA ILE A 39 3.55 0.54 -17.22
C ILE A 39 2.36 1.29 -16.63
N VAL A 40 1.50 1.86 -17.48
CA VAL A 40 0.32 2.62 -17.02
C VAL A 40 -0.61 1.75 -16.19
N THR A 41 -0.82 0.49 -16.60
CA THR A 41 -1.65 -0.47 -15.87
C THR A 41 -1.07 -0.76 -14.49
N GLN A 42 0.24 -0.99 -14.38
CA GLN A 42 0.89 -1.24 -13.08
C GLN A 42 0.81 -0.03 -12.14
N ILE A 43 0.97 1.18 -12.65
CA ILE A 43 0.82 2.40 -11.84
C ILE A 43 -0.61 2.49 -11.26
N ARG A 44 -1.63 2.23 -12.09
CA ARG A 44 -3.03 2.27 -11.66
C ARG A 44 -3.35 1.19 -10.61
N LEU A 45 -2.82 -0.03 -10.79
CA LEU A 45 -2.98 -1.12 -9.83
C LEU A 45 -2.35 -0.78 -8.48
N LYS A 46 -1.08 -0.33 -8.47
CA LYS A 46 -0.40 0.08 -7.23
C LYS A 46 -1.15 1.20 -6.51
N LYS A 47 -1.64 2.20 -7.25
CA LYS A 47 -2.45 3.28 -6.67
C LYS A 47 -3.74 2.76 -6.02
N ALA A 48 -4.43 1.81 -6.67
CA ALA A 48 -5.64 1.22 -6.12
C ALA A 48 -5.37 0.38 -4.86
N GLN A 49 -4.26 -0.38 -4.83
CA GLN A 49 -3.85 -1.16 -3.66
C GLN A 49 -3.60 -0.25 -2.44
N HIS A 50 -2.81 0.82 -2.61
CA HIS A 50 -2.57 1.79 -1.53
C HIS A 50 -3.87 2.45 -1.01
N GLN A 51 -4.81 2.77 -1.90
CA GLN A 51 -6.09 3.33 -1.49
C GLN A 51 -6.95 2.33 -0.70
N SER A 52 -6.90 1.04 -1.07
CA SER A 52 -7.66 -0.01 -0.39
C SER A 52 -7.12 -0.30 1.02
N GLU A 53 -5.81 -0.32 1.20
CA GLU A 53 -5.15 -0.53 2.50
C GLU A 53 -5.46 0.61 3.46
N THR A 54 -5.34 1.86 3.00
CA THR A 54 -5.66 3.04 3.83
C THR A 54 -7.13 3.10 4.21
N THR A 55 -8.04 2.67 3.33
CA THR A 55 -9.48 2.65 3.62
C THR A 55 -9.85 1.54 4.61
N SER A 56 -9.22 0.35 4.51
CA SER A 56 -9.41 -0.75 5.46
C SER A 56 -8.97 -0.36 6.87
N VAL A 57 -7.80 0.26 7.01
CA VAL A 57 -7.28 0.75 8.30
C VAL A 57 -8.21 1.82 8.88
N LYS A 58 -8.66 2.79 8.08
CA LYS A 58 -9.61 3.82 8.53
C LYS A 58 -10.95 3.22 8.97
N ASN A 59 -11.46 2.22 8.26
CA ASN A 59 -12.70 1.54 8.60
C ASN A 59 -12.57 0.68 9.87
N PHE A 60 -11.42 0.03 10.08
CA PHE A 60 -11.14 -0.71 11.31
C PHE A 60 -11.02 0.23 12.52
N ILE A 61 -10.27 1.31 12.39
CA ILE A 61 -10.13 2.35 13.43
C ILE A 61 -11.50 2.99 13.73
N ALA A 62 -12.28 3.35 12.70
CA ALA A 62 -13.63 3.87 12.87
C ALA A 62 -14.55 2.84 13.54
N LYS A 63 -14.51 1.55 13.17
CA LYS A 63 -15.32 0.49 13.79
C LYS A 63 -14.95 0.26 15.25
N SER A 64 -13.65 0.31 15.59
CA SER A 64 -13.15 0.24 16.96
C SER A 64 -13.65 1.43 17.80
N MET A 65 -13.52 2.66 17.28
CA MET A 65 -14.11 3.85 17.92
C MET A 65 -15.64 3.75 18.05
N LYS A 66 -16.30 3.11 17.07
CA LYS A 66 -17.75 2.90 17.10
C LYS A 66 -18.21 1.88 18.16
N LEU A 67 -17.38 0.89 18.48
CA LEU A 67 -17.65 -0.08 19.54
C LEU A 67 -17.43 0.55 20.92
N THR A 68 -16.43 1.42 21.04
CA THR A 68 -16.10 2.14 22.28
C THR A 68 -17.20 3.12 22.71
N TYR A 69 -17.93 3.81 21.81
CA TYR A 69 -19.00 4.72 22.25
C TYR A 69 -20.24 4.02 22.82
N LYS A 70 -20.51 2.75 22.45
CA LYS A 70 -21.68 2.00 22.97
C LYS A 70 -21.43 1.31 24.31
N ALA A 71 -20.17 1.16 24.73
CA ALA A 71 -19.80 0.50 25.98
C ALA A 71 -19.49 1.47 27.15
N ARG A 72 -19.49 2.78 26.91
CA ARG A 72 -19.14 3.80 27.93
C ARG A 72 -20.11 3.91 29.11
N GLY A 73 -21.32 3.35 29.02
CA GLY A 73 -22.31 3.45 30.11
C GLY A 73 -21.91 2.73 31.41
N PHE A 74 -21.06 1.68 31.34
CA PHE A 74 -20.64 0.91 32.51
C PHE A 74 -19.17 1.11 32.90
N MET A 75 -18.32 1.50 31.95
CA MET A 75 -16.88 1.68 32.20
C MET A 75 -16.52 3.03 32.82
N ASP A 76 -17.36 4.07 32.69
CA ASP A 76 -17.14 5.35 33.38
C ASP A 76 -17.12 5.17 34.91
N ARG A 77 -17.85 4.18 35.45
CA ARG A 77 -17.87 3.89 36.90
C ARG A 77 -16.64 3.10 37.38
N LEU A 78 -15.93 2.42 36.47
CA LEU A 78 -14.69 1.70 36.75
C LEU A 78 -13.46 2.59 36.54
N LEU A 79 -13.48 3.47 35.54
CA LEU A 79 -12.39 4.40 35.23
C LEU A 79 -12.29 5.58 36.21
N GLN A 80 -13.35 5.90 36.95
CA GLN A 80 -13.31 6.91 38.02
C GLN A 80 -12.38 6.53 39.19
N LYS A 81 -11.96 5.26 39.30
CA LYS A 81 -11.01 4.78 40.32
C LYS A 81 -9.57 4.69 39.85
N CYS A 82 -9.29 4.85 38.57
CA CYS A 82 -7.94 4.81 38.03
C CYS A 82 -7.54 6.23 37.61
N ASP A 83 -7.22 7.08 38.58
CA ASP A 83 -6.54 8.37 38.37
C ASP A 83 -5.07 8.15 37.95
N LEU A 84 -4.89 7.36 36.89
CA LEU A 84 -3.62 7.24 36.20
C LEU A 84 -3.63 8.31 35.12
N LYS A 85 -3.19 9.50 35.55
CA LYS A 85 -2.52 10.54 34.79
C LYS A 85 -1.89 10.00 33.49
N THR A 86 -2.70 9.89 32.44
CA THR A 86 -2.21 9.80 31.07
C THR A 86 -2.16 11.23 30.59
N ARG A 87 -0.95 11.80 30.64
CA ARG A 87 -0.66 13.01 29.89
C ARG A 87 -0.87 12.67 28.43
N SER A 88 -1.93 13.21 27.83
CA SER A 88 -2.09 13.23 26.39
C SER A 88 -0.92 14.00 25.81
N CYS A 89 -0.07 13.31 25.04
CA CYS A 89 1.06 13.92 24.35
C CYS A 89 0.64 14.67 23.06
N ASP A 90 -0.64 15.06 22.94
CA ASP A 90 -1.17 15.74 21.76
C ASP A 90 -1.39 17.24 22.00
N ASN A 91 -0.37 17.94 22.49
CA ASN A 91 -0.31 19.41 22.39
C ASN A 91 1.12 19.85 22.03
N LEU A 92 1.43 19.84 20.74
CA LEU A 92 2.62 20.48 20.18
C LEU A 92 2.20 21.74 19.40
N ASN A 93 1.42 22.64 20.03
CA ASN A 93 1.26 24.00 19.53
C ASN A 93 0.82 24.99 20.62
N VAL A 94 1.68 25.19 21.62
CA VAL A 94 1.70 26.45 22.38
C VAL A 94 3.16 26.85 22.52
N LEU A 95 3.58 27.74 21.60
CA LEU A 95 4.88 28.42 21.39
C LEU A 95 6.16 27.59 21.53
#